data_AF-A0AAU7B1Z1-F1
#
_entry.id   AF-A0AAU7B1Z1-F1
#
_cell.length_a   1.000
_cell.length_b   1.000
_cell.length_c   1.000
_cell.angle_alpha   90.00
_cell.angle_beta   90.00
_cell.angle_gamma   90.00
#
_symmetry.space_group_name_H-M   'P 1'
#
loop_
_entity.id
_entity.type
_entity.pdbx_description
1 polymer ?
#
loop_
_entity_poly.entity_id
_entity_poly.type
_entity_poly.pdbx_seq_one_letter_code
_entity_poly.pdbx_strand_id
1 'polypeptide(L)'
;MAAVRLALALQDVAAARSGRTVAGALADPVAWAYVLRDAIALAEPDLVVAHVDPALEAGALAAAVGDGDGDWVDRLLDAPPLGDLAPCAAAVQLVATLAALPGLGGRVAASLSSPGSIAGRLGPLLVPHGFDAEADGEELADLVADTLTGLIAAYAQAGAAMILLPGGAAGDSAALGPLTRSAAHAQVAIATTPALLSGDAWAGSVATLTTALEAARAAAGAHGVVLAEVPGTVDVQLLRAARDL
;
A
#
# COMPACT_ATOMS: atom_id res chain seq x y z
N MET A 1 -19.93 15.83 11.84
CA MET A 1 -19.99 14.59 11.03
C MET A 1 -18.56 14.14 10.81
N ALA A 2 -18.24 12.88 11.11
CA ALA A 2 -16.95 12.35 10.66
C ALA A 2 -17.01 12.21 9.13
N ALA A 3 -16.03 12.76 8.44
CA ALA A 3 -15.95 12.73 6.99
C ALA A 3 -15.13 11.51 6.55
N VAL A 4 -15.60 10.82 5.51
CA VAL A 4 -14.81 9.81 4.80
C VAL A 4 -13.55 10.48 4.26
N ARG A 5 -12.37 9.91 4.55
CA ARG A 5 -11.09 10.48 4.09
C ARG A 5 -10.77 9.97 2.70
N LEU A 6 -10.32 10.85 1.80
CA LEU A 6 -9.81 10.48 0.50
C LEU A 6 -8.29 10.29 0.57
N ALA A 7 -7.83 9.07 0.30
CA ALA A 7 -6.43 8.72 0.20
C ALA A 7 -6.02 8.59 -1.27
N LEU A 8 -5.13 9.48 -1.73
CA LEU A 8 -4.69 9.50 -3.13
C LEU A 8 -3.32 8.85 -3.28
N ALA A 9 -3.25 7.88 -4.19
CA ALA A 9 -2.03 7.32 -4.74
C ALA A 9 -1.69 8.10 -6.03
N LEU A 10 -0.65 8.93 -5.96
CA LEU A 10 -0.29 9.93 -7.00
C LEU A 10 0.93 9.53 -7.83
N GLN A 11 1.37 8.26 -7.77
CA GLN A 11 2.60 7.81 -8.42
C GLN A 11 2.58 8.04 -9.94
N ASP A 12 1.45 7.78 -10.60
CA ASP A 12 1.34 7.95 -12.05
C ASP A 12 1.30 9.43 -12.45
N VAL A 13 0.67 10.29 -11.63
CA VAL A 13 0.71 11.76 -11.82
C VAL A 13 2.13 12.29 -11.69
N ALA A 14 2.86 11.85 -10.67
CA ALA A 14 4.27 12.15 -10.47
C ALA A 14 5.14 11.67 -11.65
N ALA A 15 4.92 10.44 -12.12
CA ALA A 15 5.63 9.85 -13.25
C ALA A 15 5.39 10.65 -14.54
N ALA A 16 4.13 10.90 -14.89
CA ALA A 16 3.76 11.61 -16.10
C ALA A 16 4.34 13.03 -16.17
N ARG A 17 4.40 13.73 -15.03
CA ARG A 17 4.93 15.10 -14.97
C ARG A 17 6.45 15.19 -14.97
N SER A 18 7.13 14.23 -14.37
CA SER A 18 8.60 14.22 -14.28
C SER A 18 9.29 13.50 -15.43
N GLY A 19 8.55 12.70 -16.20
CA GLY A 19 9.12 11.80 -17.21
C GLY A 19 9.84 10.58 -16.61
N ARG A 20 9.75 10.36 -15.28
CA ARG A 20 10.29 9.18 -14.60
C ARG A 20 9.26 8.05 -14.59
N THR A 21 9.71 6.82 -14.37
CA THR A 21 8.83 5.66 -14.20
C THR A 21 8.56 5.37 -12.73
N VAL A 22 7.38 4.82 -12.42
CA VAL A 22 7.04 4.36 -11.07
C VAL A 22 7.98 3.22 -10.62
N ALA A 23 8.35 2.31 -11.52
CA ALA A 23 9.35 1.28 -11.22
C ALA A 23 10.73 1.87 -10.84
N GLY A 24 11.11 3.00 -11.44
CA GLY A 24 12.32 3.74 -11.10
C GLY A 24 12.22 4.56 -9.80
N ALA A 25 11.05 4.63 -9.18
CA ALA A 25 10.83 5.33 -7.92
C ALA A 25 11.57 4.68 -6.75
N LEU A 26 11.54 3.35 -6.68
CA LEU A 26 12.13 2.58 -5.59
C LEU A 26 13.66 2.49 -5.67
N ALA A 27 14.25 2.84 -6.82
CA ALA A 27 15.70 2.94 -6.99
C ALA A 27 16.30 4.20 -6.34
N ASP A 28 15.51 5.27 -6.20
CA ASP A 28 15.89 6.51 -5.49
C ASP A 28 14.64 7.10 -4.80
N PRO A 29 14.24 6.54 -3.64
CA PRO A 29 13.01 6.91 -2.95
C PRO A 29 13.04 8.37 -2.45
N VAL A 30 14.22 8.91 -2.15
CA VAL A 30 14.36 10.30 -1.71
C VAL A 30 14.05 11.25 -2.86
N ALA A 31 14.68 11.07 -4.03
CA ALA A 31 14.37 11.91 -5.18
C ALA A 31 12.92 11.72 -5.63
N TRP A 32 12.36 10.52 -5.51
CA TRP A 32 10.96 10.26 -5.82
C TRP A 32 9.99 11.00 -4.88
N ALA A 33 10.29 11.10 -3.59
CA ALA A 33 9.49 11.86 -2.63
C ALA A 33 9.32 13.33 -3.04
N TYR A 34 10.37 13.95 -3.59
CA TYR A 34 10.30 15.33 -4.10
C TYR A 34 9.47 15.46 -5.37
N VAL A 35 9.47 14.44 -6.23
CA VAL A 35 8.58 14.40 -7.40
C VAL A 35 7.12 14.26 -6.95
N LEU A 36 6.86 13.37 -5.98
CA LEU A 36 5.52 13.21 -5.39
C LEU A 36 5.05 14.50 -4.71
N ARG A 37 5.92 15.21 -4.00
CA ARG A 37 5.58 16.50 -3.35
C ARG A 37 4.90 17.47 -4.31
N ASP A 38 5.39 17.57 -5.54
CA ASP A 38 4.85 18.50 -6.53
C ASP A 38 3.45 18.06 -7.02
N ALA A 39 3.20 16.76 -7.13
CA ALA A 39 1.86 16.21 -7.40
C ALA A 39 0.91 16.41 -6.20
N ILE A 40 1.41 16.21 -4.98
CA ILE A 40 0.65 16.41 -3.73
C ILE A 40 0.27 17.87 -3.56
N ALA A 41 1.16 18.81 -3.84
CA ALA A 41 0.88 20.25 -3.79
C ALA A 41 -0.22 20.66 -4.79
N LEU A 42 -0.41 19.90 -5.86
CA LEU A 42 -1.44 20.15 -6.86
C LEU A 42 -2.81 19.59 -6.47
N ALA A 43 -2.82 18.39 -5.88
CA ALA A 43 -4.03 17.65 -5.52
C ALA A 43 -4.55 17.95 -4.10
N GLU A 44 -3.66 18.37 -3.20
CA GLU A 44 -3.94 18.68 -1.79
C GLU A 44 -4.81 17.62 -1.06
N PRO A 45 -4.48 16.31 -1.10
CA PRO A 45 -5.36 15.26 -0.58
C PRO A 45 -5.36 15.17 0.96
N ASP A 46 -6.45 14.68 1.57
CA ASP A 46 -6.50 14.46 3.03
C ASP A 46 -5.45 13.47 3.52
N LEU A 47 -5.19 12.44 2.71
CA LEU A 47 -4.18 11.41 2.90
C LEU A 47 -3.39 11.19 1.61
N VAL A 48 -2.07 11.12 1.74
CA VAL A 48 -1.15 10.76 0.66
C VAL A 48 -0.76 9.32 0.83
N VAL A 49 -0.92 8.50 -0.19
CA VAL A 49 -0.45 7.12 -0.19
C VAL A 49 0.93 7.07 -0.83
N ALA A 50 1.93 6.68 -0.05
CA ALA A 50 3.33 6.72 -0.48
C ALA A 50 3.59 5.78 -1.68
N HIS A 51 2.97 4.60 -1.65
CA HIS A 51 3.02 3.61 -2.72
C HIS A 51 1.77 2.72 -2.69
N VAL A 52 1.44 2.17 -3.84
CA VAL A 52 0.48 1.09 -4.06
C VAL A 52 1.14 0.18 -5.09
N ASP A 53 1.61 -0.98 -4.63
CA ASP A 53 2.18 -2.01 -5.49
C ASP A 53 1.86 -3.36 -4.86
N PRO A 54 0.89 -4.12 -5.41
CA PRO A 54 0.46 -5.39 -4.82
C PRO A 54 1.49 -6.52 -4.97
N ALA A 55 2.60 -6.29 -5.67
CA ALA A 55 3.69 -7.25 -5.81
C ALA A 55 4.88 -6.94 -4.88
N LEU A 56 4.86 -5.80 -4.18
CA LEU A 56 6.00 -5.30 -3.41
C LEU A 56 6.45 -6.27 -2.31
N GLU A 57 5.52 -6.70 -1.45
CA GLU A 57 5.83 -7.58 -0.32
C GLU A 57 6.16 -9.01 -0.78
N ALA A 58 5.35 -9.55 -1.70
CA ALA A 58 5.57 -10.89 -2.25
C ALA A 58 6.91 -11.00 -3.00
N GLY A 59 7.28 -9.96 -3.74
CA GLY A 59 8.57 -9.88 -4.44
C GLY A 59 9.76 -9.80 -3.49
N ALA A 60 9.66 -9.02 -2.41
CA ALA A 60 10.70 -8.96 -1.37
C ALA A 60 10.90 -10.31 -0.68
N LEU A 61 9.82 -10.99 -0.30
CA LEU A 61 9.87 -12.31 0.34
C LEU A 61 10.42 -13.37 -0.62
N ALA A 62 9.99 -13.38 -1.89
CA ALA A 62 10.51 -14.30 -2.89
C ALA A 62 12.03 -14.12 -3.11
N ALA A 63 12.50 -12.87 -3.15
CA ALA A 63 13.93 -12.58 -3.25
C ALA A 63 14.71 -13.02 -2.02
N ALA A 64 14.12 -12.94 -0.82
CA ALA A 64 14.72 -13.43 0.42
C ALA A 64 14.84 -14.95 0.44
N VAL A 65 13.84 -15.66 -0.08
CA VAL A 65 13.88 -17.13 -0.22
C VAL A 65 14.96 -17.55 -1.22
N GLY A 66 15.07 -16.87 -2.36
CA GLY A 66 16.11 -17.12 -3.38
C GLY A 66 16.13 -18.53 -3.96
N ASP A 67 17.14 -18.85 -4.77
CA ASP A 67 17.25 -20.12 -5.52
C ASP A 67 17.99 -21.25 -4.76
N GLY A 68 18.18 -21.12 -3.44
CA GLY A 68 18.99 -22.09 -2.68
C GLY A 68 18.36 -23.50 -2.59
N ASP A 69 19.04 -24.41 -1.89
CA ASP A 69 18.49 -25.69 -1.41
C ASP A 69 17.90 -25.55 0.01
N GLY A 70 16.78 -26.20 0.32
CA GLY A 70 16.11 -26.11 1.63
C GLY A 70 14.60 -25.82 1.57
N ASP A 71 13.94 -26.02 2.72
CA ASP A 71 12.50 -25.78 2.91
C ASP A 71 12.17 -24.28 2.90
N TRP A 72 11.00 -23.93 2.36
CA TRP A 72 10.57 -22.54 2.22
C TRP A 72 10.26 -21.90 3.58
N VAL A 73 9.80 -22.68 4.57
CA VAL A 73 9.47 -22.20 5.92
C VAL A 73 10.71 -21.67 6.62
N ASP A 74 11.76 -22.49 6.71
CA ASP A 74 13.03 -22.11 7.35
C ASP A 74 13.61 -20.84 6.73
N ARG A 75 13.53 -20.71 5.40
CA ARG A 75 14.06 -19.53 4.71
C ARG A 75 13.28 -18.26 4.98
N LEU A 76 11.97 -18.34 5.05
CA LEU A 76 11.15 -17.18 5.41
C LEU A 76 11.36 -16.78 6.87
N LEU A 77 11.60 -17.73 7.77
CA LEU A 77 11.92 -17.47 9.17
C LEU A 77 13.34 -16.89 9.36
N ASP A 78 14.30 -17.33 8.56
CA ASP A 78 15.68 -16.83 8.57
C ASP A 78 15.86 -15.52 7.79
N ALA A 79 14.85 -15.11 7.01
CA ALA A 79 14.90 -13.87 6.26
C ALA A 79 15.02 -12.65 7.20
N PRO A 80 15.80 -11.62 6.81
CA PRO A 80 15.77 -10.33 7.50
C PRO A 80 14.34 -9.78 7.63
N PRO A 81 14.07 -8.89 8.62
CA PRO A 81 12.79 -8.22 8.72
C PRO A 81 12.35 -7.64 7.38
N LEU A 82 11.07 -7.81 7.03
CA LEU A 82 10.58 -7.42 5.71
C LEU A 82 10.83 -5.93 5.39
N GLY A 83 10.83 -5.06 6.41
CA GLY A 83 11.18 -3.64 6.26
C GLY A 83 12.63 -3.36 5.83
N ASP A 84 13.54 -4.32 5.97
CA ASP A 84 14.95 -4.22 5.60
C ASP A 84 15.25 -4.82 4.22
N LEU A 85 14.30 -5.57 3.65
CA LEU A 85 14.43 -6.21 2.34
C LEU A 85 14.05 -5.25 1.22
N ALA A 86 14.81 -5.26 0.11
CA ALA A 86 14.37 -4.58 -1.10
C ALA A 86 13.22 -5.35 -1.77
N PRO A 87 12.18 -4.67 -2.30
CA PRO A 87 12.02 -3.21 -2.36
C PRO A 87 11.29 -2.55 -1.17
N CYS A 88 10.87 -3.30 -0.14
CA CYS A 88 10.19 -2.77 1.05
C CYS A 88 10.99 -1.68 1.78
N ALA A 89 12.31 -1.85 1.92
CA ALA A 89 13.19 -0.84 2.52
C ALA A 89 13.13 0.51 1.79
N ALA A 90 13.04 0.50 0.46
CA ALA A 90 12.87 1.71 -0.33
C ALA A 90 11.50 2.36 -0.09
N ALA A 91 10.45 1.56 0.07
CA ALA A 91 9.12 2.06 0.42
C ALA A 91 9.08 2.68 1.83
N VAL A 92 9.74 2.06 2.82
CA VAL A 92 9.90 2.62 4.18
C VAL A 92 10.66 3.95 4.11
N GLN A 93 11.74 4.03 3.34
CA GLN A 93 12.49 5.27 3.14
C GLN A 93 11.66 6.35 2.43
N LEU A 94 10.81 5.97 1.47
CA LEU A 94 9.89 6.89 0.81
C LEU A 94 8.89 7.48 1.81
N VAL A 95 8.29 6.65 2.67
CA VAL A 95 7.40 7.10 3.75
C VAL A 95 8.13 8.06 4.68
N ALA A 96 9.33 7.72 5.13
CA ALA A 96 10.16 8.58 5.99
C ALA A 96 10.43 9.95 5.36
N THR A 97 10.78 9.94 4.08
CA THR A 97 11.09 11.18 3.36
C THR A 97 9.84 12.04 3.20
N LEU A 98 8.70 11.45 2.80
CA LEU A 98 7.44 12.17 2.66
C LEU A 98 6.94 12.74 3.99
N ALA A 99 7.01 11.96 5.08
CA ALA A 99 6.55 12.38 6.40
C ALA A 99 7.40 13.54 6.97
N ALA A 100 8.67 13.62 6.58
CA ALA A 100 9.57 14.71 6.95
C ALA A 100 9.35 16.00 6.13
N LEU A 101 8.61 15.95 5.01
CA LEU A 101 8.33 17.15 4.20
C LEU A 101 7.34 18.09 4.92
N PRO A 102 7.56 19.42 4.86
CA PRO A 102 6.65 20.38 5.46
C PRO A 102 5.21 20.22 4.98
N GLY A 103 4.26 20.15 5.93
CA GLY A 103 2.83 20.05 5.64
C GLY A 103 2.30 18.64 5.35
N LEU A 104 3.16 17.61 5.35
CA LEU A 104 2.77 16.21 5.14
C LEU A 104 2.81 15.33 6.40
N GLY A 105 3.39 15.83 7.50
CA GLY A 105 3.36 15.15 8.80
C GLY A 105 1.93 14.79 9.21
N GLY A 106 1.70 13.52 9.56
CA GLY A 106 0.37 13.01 9.94
C GLY A 106 -0.59 12.74 8.77
N ARG A 107 -0.17 12.91 7.51
CA ARG A 107 -0.99 12.69 6.31
C ARG A 107 -0.48 11.58 5.39
N VAL A 108 0.69 11.01 5.68
CA VAL A 108 1.27 9.94 4.87
C VAL A 108 0.70 8.59 5.32
N ALA A 109 0.23 7.81 4.36
CA ALA A 109 -0.19 6.43 4.55
C ALA A 109 0.70 5.49 3.73
N ALA A 110 0.91 4.28 4.24
CA ALA A 110 1.52 3.18 3.50
C ALA A 110 0.42 2.21 3.05
N SER A 111 0.56 1.64 1.86
CA SER A 111 -0.29 0.54 1.42
C SER A 111 0.37 -0.77 1.81
N LEU A 112 -0.43 -1.74 2.25
CA LEU A 112 0.03 -3.08 2.61
C LEU A 112 -0.93 -4.10 1.98
N SER A 113 -0.38 -5.07 1.26
CA SER A 113 -1.16 -6.19 0.73
C SER A 113 -1.65 -7.10 1.86
N SER A 114 -2.80 -7.75 1.69
CA SER A 114 -3.31 -8.69 2.69
C SER A 114 -2.47 -9.98 2.75
N PRO A 115 -2.39 -10.68 3.90
CA PRO A 115 -1.60 -11.90 4.03
C PRO A 115 -1.97 -12.96 3.00
N GLY A 116 -3.27 -13.24 2.81
CA GLY A 116 -3.74 -14.18 1.80
C GLY A 116 -3.39 -13.75 0.36
N SER A 117 -3.42 -12.45 0.07
CA SER A 117 -3.04 -11.93 -1.26
C SER A 117 -1.55 -12.09 -1.55
N ILE A 118 -0.70 -11.88 -0.54
CA ILE A 118 0.74 -12.10 -0.65
C ILE A 118 1.04 -13.58 -0.77
N ALA A 119 0.44 -14.42 0.07
CA ALA A 119 0.59 -15.88 0.03
C ALA A 119 0.20 -16.44 -1.35
N GLY A 120 -0.93 -16.00 -1.92
CA GLY A 120 -1.36 -16.40 -3.26
C GLY A 120 -0.41 -16.00 -4.38
N ARG A 121 0.38 -14.92 -4.21
CA ARG A 121 1.43 -14.49 -5.17
C ARG A 121 2.76 -15.21 -4.94
N LEU A 122 3.09 -15.49 -3.68
CA LEU A 122 4.34 -16.09 -3.26
C LEU A 122 4.33 -17.61 -3.48
N GLY A 123 3.22 -18.30 -3.19
CA GLY A 123 3.09 -19.75 -3.28
C GLY A 123 3.59 -20.37 -4.60
N PRO A 124 3.20 -19.86 -5.79
CA PRO A 124 3.72 -20.35 -7.07
C PRO A 124 5.25 -20.28 -7.21
N LEU A 125 5.89 -19.32 -6.53
CA LEU A 125 7.34 -19.14 -6.51
C LEU A 125 8.03 -20.11 -5.53
N LEU A 126 7.28 -20.66 -4.56
CA LEU A 126 7.79 -21.60 -3.55
C LEU A 126 7.65 -23.07 -3.97
N VAL A 127 6.94 -23.39 -5.06
CA VAL A 127 6.79 -24.78 -5.56
C VAL A 127 8.13 -25.49 -5.76
N PRO A 128 9.20 -24.87 -6.29
CA PRO A 128 10.52 -25.50 -6.38
C PRO A 128 11.13 -25.89 -5.02
N HIS A 129 10.63 -25.28 -3.94
CA HIS A 129 11.06 -25.48 -2.55
C HIS A 129 10.09 -26.38 -1.76
N GLY A 130 9.22 -27.12 -2.45
CA GLY A 130 8.34 -28.11 -1.83
C GLY A 130 6.98 -27.59 -1.36
N PHE A 131 6.61 -26.35 -1.69
CA PHE A 131 5.30 -25.79 -1.37
C PHE A 131 4.16 -26.50 -2.11
N ASP A 132 3.13 -26.91 -1.35
CA ASP A 132 1.85 -27.42 -1.84
C ASP A 132 0.72 -26.44 -1.49
N ALA A 133 0.02 -25.92 -2.51
CA ALA A 133 -0.98 -24.87 -2.29
C ALA A 133 -2.20 -25.33 -1.47
N GLU A 134 -2.56 -26.61 -1.50
CA GLU A 134 -3.70 -27.14 -0.75
C GLU A 134 -3.33 -27.42 0.70
N ALA A 135 -2.11 -27.91 0.94
CA ALA A 135 -1.63 -28.23 2.29
C ALA A 135 -1.08 -27.01 3.04
N ASP A 136 -0.34 -26.15 2.35
CA ASP A 136 0.52 -25.14 2.97
C ASP A 136 -0.03 -23.70 2.83
N GLY A 137 -1.14 -23.52 2.10
CA GLY A 137 -1.66 -22.19 1.78
C GLY A 137 -2.06 -21.35 3.00
N GLU A 138 -2.69 -21.98 4.00
CA GLU A 138 -3.06 -21.32 5.26
C GLU A 138 -1.83 -21.01 6.12
N GLU A 139 -0.88 -21.96 6.22
CA GLU A 139 0.37 -21.78 6.96
C GLU A 139 1.22 -20.65 6.36
N LEU A 140 1.31 -20.58 5.04
CA LEU A 140 1.99 -19.49 4.35
C LEU A 140 1.34 -18.13 4.65
N ALA A 141 0.00 -18.06 4.67
CA ALA A 141 -0.71 -16.83 4.99
C ALA A 141 -0.46 -16.36 6.45
N ASP A 142 -0.42 -17.29 7.41
CA ASP A 142 -0.10 -17.00 8.80
C ASP A 142 1.36 -16.53 8.96
N LEU A 143 2.31 -17.20 8.32
CA LEU A 143 3.72 -16.80 8.36
C LEU A 143 3.93 -15.42 7.71
N VAL A 144 3.24 -15.16 6.59
CA VAL A 144 3.22 -13.82 5.98
C VAL A 144 2.66 -12.80 6.96
N ALA A 145 1.54 -13.08 7.65
CA ALA A 145 0.95 -12.14 8.61
C ALA A 145 1.96 -11.74 9.69
N ASP A 146 2.78 -12.68 10.18
CA ASP A 146 3.84 -12.40 11.14
C ASP A 146 4.94 -11.52 10.55
N THR A 147 5.43 -11.80 9.33
CA THR A 147 6.45 -10.96 8.68
C THR A 147 5.98 -9.53 8.44
N LEU A 148 4.69 -9.34 8.13
CA LEU A 148 4.10 -8.02 7.93
C LEU A 148 4.03 -7.20 9.23
N THR A 149 4.01 -7.83 10.41
CA THR A 149 4.00 -7.08 11.68
C THR A 149 5.24 -6.19 11.83
N GLY A 150 6.41 -6.69 11.40
CA GLY A 150 7.66 -5.92 11.39
C GLY A 150 7.61 -4.77 10.37
N LEU A 151 7.02 -5.00 9.19
CA LEU A 151 6.87 -3.96 8.18
C LEU A 151 5.91 -2.84 8.64
N ILE A 152 4.81 -3.17 9.33
CA ILE A 152 3.90 -2.19 9.93
C ILE A 152 4.66 -1.31 10.94
N ALA A 153 5.47 -1.92 11.80
CA ALA A 153 6.29 -1.18 12.76
C ALA A 153 7.31 -0.28 12.06
N ALA A 154 7.95 -0.76 10.99
CA ALA A 154 8.89 0.02 10.19
C ALA A 154 8.21 1.24 9.53
N TYR A 155 7.02 1.07 8.94
CA TYR A 155 6.25 2.20 8.40
C TYR A 155 5.83 3.20 9.48
N ALA A 156 5.39 2.73 10.65
CA ALA A 156 5.02 3.60 11.76
C ALA A 156 6.23 4.41 12.26
N GLN A 157 7.40 3.78 12.41
CA GLN A 157 8.65 4.46 12.77
C GLN A 157 9.11 5.45 11.69
N ALA A 158 8.85 5.16 10.43
CA ALA A 158 9.05 6.08 9.31
C ALA A 158 8.03 7.22 9.27
N GLY A 159 7.02 7.24 10.16
CA GLY A 159 6.07 8.34 10.26
C GLY A 159 4.80 8.17 9.43
N ALA A 160 4.47 6.95 9.00
CA ALA A 160 3.15 6.65 8.47
C ALA A 160 2.09 6.92 9.55
N ALA A 161 1.08 7.71 9.21
CA ALA A 161 -0.08 7.98 10.06
C ALA A 161 -1.13 6.86 9.97
N MET A 162 -1.08 6.07 8.90
CA MET A 162 -2.05 5.03 8.60
C MET A 162 -1.45 3.95 7.69
N ILE A 163 -1.87 2.70 7.90
CA ILE A 163 -1.68 1.58 6.99
C ILE A 163 -3.01 1.32 6.29
N LEU A 164 -3.00 1.30 4.96
CA LEU A 164 -4.14 0.96 4.13
C LEU A 164 -4.03 -0.48 3.67
N LEU A 165 -5.13 -1.24 3.79
CA LEU A 165 -5.26 -2.61 3.28
C LEU A 165 -6.21 -2.61 2.08
N PRO A 166 -5.70 -2.52 0.83
CA PRO A 166 -6.53 -2.50 -0.37
C PRO A 166 -7.26 -3.82 -0.58
N GLY A 167 -8.54 -3.73 -0.96
CA GLY A 167 -9.29 -4.90 -1.42
C GLY A 167 -9.55 -5.95 -0.34
N GLY A 168 -9.55 -5.56 0.94
CA GLY A 168 -9.82 -6.45 2.07
C GLY A 168 -11.16 -7.19 1.91
N ALA A 169 -11.12 -8.39 1.34
CA ALA A 169 -12.24 -9.30 1.33
C ALA A 169 -12.48 -9.79 2.76
N ALA A 170 -13.74 -9.94 3.14
CA ALA A 170 -14.15 -10.44 4.46
C ALA A 170 -13.58 -11.83 4.84
N GLY A 171 -12.92 -12.53 3.90
CA GLY A 171 -12.32 -13.85 4.09
C GLY A 171 -10.96 -13.86 4.82
N ASP A 172 -10.26 -12.72 4.92
CA ASP A 172 -8.91 -12.67 5.53
C ASP A 172 -8.93 -12.37 7.05
N SER A 173 -10.11 -12.42 7.68
CA SER A 173 -10.32 -11.86 9.03
C SER A 173 -9.46 -12.48 10.13
N ALA A 174 -9.04 -13.73 10.01
CA ALA A 174 -8.19 -14.39 11.00
C ALA A 174 -6.74 -13.88 10.94
N ALA A 175 -6.17 -13.81 9.74
CA ALA A 175 -4.81 -13.34 9.48
C ALA A 175 -4.63 -11.82 9.73
N LEU A 176 -5.72 -11.05 9.80
CA LEU A 176 -5.69 -9.63 10.18
C LEU A 176 -5.50 -9.39 11.69
N GLY A 177 -5.71 -10.41 12.53
CA GLY A 177 -5.58 -10.29 13.99
C GLY A 177 -4.17 -9.84 14.44
N PRO A 178 -3.10 -10.52 14.01
CA PRO A 178 -1.72 -10.10 14.24
C PRO A 178 -1.43 -8.67 13.75
N LEU A 179 -1.89 -8.32 12.54
CA LEU A 179 -1.66 -6.98 11.97
C LEU A 179 -2.30 -5.89 12.82
N THR A 180 -3.54 -6.10 13.27
CA THR A 180 -4.28 -5.14 14.11
C THR A 180 -3.57 -4.93 15.45
N ARG A 181 -3.06 -6.01 16.06
CA ARG A 181 -2.28 -5.91 17.31
C ARG A 181 -0.95 -5.19 17.10
N SER A 182 -0.23 -5.50 16.02
CA SER A 182 1.03 -4.83 15.68
C SER A 182 0.81 -3.33 15.49
N ALA A 183 -0.20 -2.94 14.71
CA ALA A 183 -0.53 -1.54 14.49
C ALA A 183 -0.90 -0.80 15.78
N ALA A 184 -1.67 -1.45 16.67
CA ALA A 184 -1.99 -0.87 17.98
C ALA A 184 -0.72 -0.67 18.83
N HIS A 185 0.21 -1.62 18.82
CA HIS A 185 1.50 -1.49 19.51
C HIS A 185 2.37 -0.37 18.93
N ALA A 186 2.42 -0.28 17.60
CA ALA A 186 3.14 0.74 16.87
C ALA A 186 2.43 2.11 16.84
N GLN A 187 1.24 2.20 17.44
CA GLN A 187 0.39 3.41 17.50
C GLN A 187 0.04 3.99 16.12
N VAL A 188 -0.15 3.12 15.12
CA VAL A 188 -0.57 3.49 13.76
C VAL A 188 -1.99 2.98 13.49
N ALA A 189 -2.79 3.76 12.78
CA ALA A 189 -4.13 3.32 12.38
C ALA A 189 -4.06 2.30 11.23
N ILE A 190 -4.90 1.27 11.24
CA ILE A 190 -5.17 0.43 10.06
C ILE A 190 -6.56 0.79 9.53
N ALA A 191 -6.67 0.96 8.22
CA ALA A 191 -7.95 1.05 7.52
C ALA A 191 -7.98 0.05 6.37
N THR A 192 -9.04 -0.76 6.31
CA THR A 192 -9.38 -1.49 5.10
C THR A 192 -10.01 -0.53 4.11
N THR A 193 -9.63 -0.62 2.84
CA THR A 193 -10.21 0.21 1.77
C THR A 193 -10.99 -0.71 0.82
N PRO A 194 -12.25 -1.04 1.16
CA PRO A 194 -13.07 -1.96 0.37
C PRO A 194 -13.45 -1.37 -1.00
N ALA A 195 -13.39 -0.04 -1.13
CA ALA A 195 -13.58 0.65 -2.40
C ALA A 195 -12.25 1.25 -2.87
N LEU A 196 -11.65 0.60 -3.87
CA LEU A 196 -10.54 1.12 -4.65
C LEU A 196 -11.10 1.82 -5.89
N LEU A 197 -10.82 3.11 -6.02
CA LEU A 197 -11.12 3.86 -7.25
C LEU A 197 -9.94 3.73 -8.20
N SER A 198 -10.12 2.92 -9.26
CA SER A 198 -9.13 2.70 -10.32
C SER A 198 -9.29 3.70 -11.47
N GLY A 199 -8.38 3.64 -12.45
CA GLY A 199 -8.26 4.60 -13.54
C GLY A 199 -9.52 4.88 -14.36
N ASP A 200 -10.44 3.92 -14.48
CA ASP A 200 -11.70 4.11 -15.22
C ASP A 200 -12.59 5.18 -14.59
N ALA A 201 -12.54 5.35 -13.26
CA ALA A 201 -13.27 6.40 -12.56
C ALA A 201 -12.79 7.82 -12.94
N TRP A 202 -11.55 7.92 -13.43
CA TRP A 202 -10.87 9.17 -13.77
C TRP A 202 -10.92 9.51 -15.27
N ALA A 203 -11.24 8.55 -16.13
CA ALA A 203 -11.30 8.74 -17.58
C ALA A 203 -12.55 9.51 -18.06
N GLY A 204 -13.47 9.82 -17.14
CA GLY A 204 -14.77 10.42 -17.43
C GLY A 204 -14.86 11.91 -17.13
N SER A 205 -16.11 12.37 -16.96
CA SER A 205 -16.44 13.73 -16.55
C SER A 205 -16.41 13.88 -15.02
N VAL A 206 -16.50 15.12 -14.51
CA VAL A 206 -16.70 15.38 -13.07
C VAL A 206 -17.89 14.58 -12.53
N ALA A 207 -18.99 14.47 -13.28
CA ALA A 207 -20.17 13.72 -12.86
C ALA A 207 -19.90 12.21 -12.69
N THR A 208 -19.07 11.64 -13.56
CA THR A 208 -18.65 10.23 -13.47
C THR A 208 -17.83 10.00 -12.21
N LEU A 209 -16.87 10.88 -11.94
CA LEU A 209 -16.03 10.83 -10.76
C LEU A 209 -16.84 11.03 -9.46
N THR A 210 -17.77 11.98 -9.44
CA THR A 210 -18.70 12.18 -8.32
C THR A 210 -19.49 10.91 -8.01
N THR A 211 -20.09 10.29 -9.03
CA THR A 211 -20.87 9.06 -8.86
C THR A 211 -20.01 7.92 -8.29
N ALA A 212 -18.78 7.77 -8.80
CA ALA A 212 -17.85 6.76 -8.31
C ALA A 212 -17.42 7.03 -6.86
N LEU A 213 -17.13 8.28 -6.50
CA LEU A 213 -16.78 8.69 -5.14
C LEU A 213 -17.94 8.46 -4.15
N GLU A 214 -19.18 8.78 -4.53
CA GLU A 214 -20.35 8.51 -3.70
C GLU A 214 -20.54 7.02 -3.45
N ALA A 215 -20.41 6.20 -4.49
CA ALA A 215 -20.46 4.74 -4.36
C ALA A 215 -19.34 4.20 -3.44
N ALA A 216 -18.12 4.71 -3.62
CA ALA A 216 -16.97 4.33 -2.80
C ALA A 216 -17.15 4.74 -1.33
N ARG A 217 -17.69 5.93 -1.07
CA ARG A 217 -18.01 6.41 0.28
C ARG A 217 -19.10 5.58 0.94
N ALA A 218 -20.14 5.24 0.19
CA ALA A 218 -21.20 4.36 0.69
C ALA A 218 -20.64 2.99 1.10
N ALA A 219 -19.73 2.43 0.30
CA ALA A 219 -19.05 1.17 0.61
C ALA A 219 -18.07 1.29 1.79
N ALA A 220 -17.37 2.41 1.93
CA ALA A 220 -16.42 2.65 3.02
C ALA A 220 -17.13 2.93 4.37
N GLY A 221 -18.37 3.38 4.34
CA GLY A 221 -19.15 3.75 5.52
C GLY A 221 -18.72 5.08 6.14
N ALA A 222 -19.38 5.51 7.22
CA ALA A 222 -19.26 6.86 7.78
C ALA A 222 -17.86 7.26 8.30
N HIS A 223 -16.95 6.30 8.46
CA HIS A 223 -15.59 6.50 8.99
C HIS A 223 -14.51 5.87 8.11
N GLY A 224 -14.88 5.42 6.91
CA GLY A 224 -13.96 4.70 6.04
C GLY A 224 -12.94 5.59 5.34
N VAL A 225 -12.03 4.93 4.63
CA VAL A 225 -11.05 5.57 3.75
C VAL A 225 -11.30 5.06 2.33
N VAL A 226 -11.38 5.99 1.38
CA VAL A 226 -11.42 5.65 -0.05
C VAL A 226 -10.01 5.78 -0.59
N LEU A 227 -9.45 4.67 -1.08
CA LEU A 227 -8.19 4.67 -1.81
C LEU A 227 -8.47 4.94 -3.29
N ALA A 228 -7.80 5.92 -3.87
CA ALA A 228 -7.89 6.20 -5.30
C ALA A 228 -6.52 6.21 -5.95
N GLU A 229 -6.35 5.34 -6.94
CA GLU A 229 -5.20 5.32 -7.84
C GLU A 229 -5.46 6.33 -8.96
N VAL A 230 -4.66 7.38 -8.99
CA VAL A 230 -4.88 8.52 -9.89
C VAL A 230 -4.02 8.35 -11.15
N PRO A 231 -4.62 8.20 -12.35
CA PRO A 231 -3.85 8.07 -13.58
C PRO A 231 -3.03 9.32 -13.89
N GLY A 232 -1.87 9.12 -14.52
CA GLY A 232 -0.99 10.23 -14.91
C GLY A 232 -1.59 11.19 -15.96
N THR A 233 -2.64 10.76 -16.65
CA THR A 233 -3.36 11.54 -17.67
C THR A 233 -4.53 12.37 -17.10
N VAL A 234 -4.78 12.31 -15.79
CA VAL A 234 -5.92 12.99 -15.17
C VAL A 234 -5.85 14.51 -15.35
N ASP A 235 -7.01 15.14 -15.56
CA ASP A 235 -7.14 16.59 -15.52
C ASP A 235 -7.02 17.10 -14.07
N VAL A 236 -6.21 18.15 -13.87
CA VAL A 236 -6.06 18.83 -12.58
C VAL A 236 -7.39 19.33 -12.02
N GLN A 237 -8.33 19.74 -12.88
CA GLN A 237 -9.67 20.15 -12.45
C GLN A 237 -10.45 18.99 -11.82
N LEU A 238 -10.28 17.77 -12.34
CA LEU A 238 -10.90 16.57 -11.75
C LEU A 238 -10.28 16.23 -10.39
N LEU A 239 -8.96 16.38 -10.25
CA LEU A 239 -8.27 16.21 -8.96
C LEU A 239 -8.79 17.17 -7.89
N ARG A 240 -9.00 18.44 -8.24
CA ARG A 240 -9.56 19.44 -7.34
C ARG A 240 -11.02 19.17 -7.02
N ALA A 241 -11.82 18.78 -8.01
CA ALA A 241 -13.21 18.41 -7.80
C ALA A 241 -13.33 17.21 -6.83
N ALA A 242 -12.47 16.20 -6.96
CA ALA A 242 -12.45 15.04 -6.06
C ALA A 242 -12.20 15.42 -4.59
N ARG A 243 -11.42 16.47 -4.34
CA ARG A 243 -11.13 17.01 -3.00
C ARG A 243 -12.33 17.75 -2.40
N ASP A 244 -13.04 18.52 -3.22
CA ASP A 244 -14.11 19.41 -2.77
C ASP A 244 -15.47 18.69 -2.61
N LEU A 245 -15.61 17.51 -3.22
CA LEU A 245 -16.74 16.59 -3.04
C LEU A 245 -16.65 15.90 -1.69
#